data_AF-A0A2T0TQM8-F1
#
_entry.id   AF-A0A2T0TQM8-F1
#
_cell.length_a   1.000
_cell.length_b   1.000
_cell.length_c   1.000
_cell.angle_alpha   90.00
_cell.angle_beta   90.00
_cell.angle_gamma   90.00
#
_symmetry.space_group_name_H-M   'P 1'
#
loop_
_entity.id
_entity.type
_entity.pdbx_description
1 polymer ?
#
loop_
_entity_poly.entity_id
_entity_poly.type
_entity_poly.pdbx_seq_one_letter_code
_entity_poly.pdbx_strand_id
1 'polypeptide(L)'
;MSSLSDPAVQAVLRYHRERSPESPVRSVVAKAVALGFDVVPPGAGGPATDLGLVTRRPSGPQVTLSVDGGALVSNGTAERAFAAGLPGAVQTRVDVRFPFAGADPFEVLVAFSEHARLAAPAPAPAPWRPVPTPGPAPAGRRGRLLPGVLAAVVLLLVGVGIAIGGVGGGLVTAGLAALLVGLCAVVLGRARWAFVASRRIGSAVLGAGLVAVLAGGATLPETEPAAASAQAAAPPSHADPTGAATSTAAAEVAADAAAAETETDESAVPAVEAATGLLSDAATTDAVGSAGPTTALAALAAVPVQGRAPRTGYDRDLFGNGWVDTDRNGCDTRNDVLARDLTGEAFKPGTRDCVVLTGTLDDPYSGRTIAFQRGQGTSEAVQIDHVVALSDAWQKGAQQWDAARRTAFANDPLNLLAVDGPLNQQKGDGDAATWLPPDRSYRCAYVARQVAVKVTYGLWATAAERTAIATVLSTCPDQPLPDGVVAVLPAPTAAATTTAAPATPRAAPTTSRPVPVPAPAPAPAPAPAPAPAPAPAPAPAPAPAPAPAPAATYANCDAVRAAGAAPIHAGDPGWDPKFDRDHDGVGCE
;
A
#
# COMPACT_ATOMS: atom_id res chain seq x y z
N MET A 1 -32.95 -6.71 -5.40
CA MET A 1 -32.40 -7.30 -6.63
C MET A 1 -31.66 -6.18 -7.33
N SER A 2 -30.34 -6.32 -7.54
CA SER A 2 -29.55 -5.30 -8.23
C SER A 2 -30.14 -5.04 -9.60
N SER A 3 -30.38 -3.77 -9.95
CA SER A 3 -31.12 -3.39 -11.15
C SER A 3 -30.44 -3.82 -12.46
N LEU A 4 -29.11 -4.01 -12.43
CA LEU A 4 -28.33 -4.60 -13.52
C LEU A 4 -28.55 -6.11 -13.72
N SER A 5 -29.01 -6.83 -12.71
CA SER A 5 -29.27 -8.28 -12.81
C SER A 5 -30.64 -8.61 -13.40
N ASP A 6 -31.45 -7.59 -13.72
CA ASP A 6 -32.77 -7.76 -14.31
C ASP A 6 -32.66 -8.34 -15.73
N PRO A 7 -33.33 -9.46 -16.04
CA PRO A 7 -33.29 -10.09 -17.37
C PRO A 7 -33.71 -9.17 -18.52
N ALA A 8 -34.65 -8.25 -18.30
CA ALA A 8 -35.09 -7.28 -19.30
C ALA A 8 -34.02 -6.21 -19.55
N VAL A 9 -33.33 -5.75 -18.51
CA VAL A 9 -32.18 -4.84 -18.64
C VAL A 9 -31.04 -5.54 -19.40
N GLN A 10 -30.74 -6.79 -19.07
CA GLN A 10 -29.72 -7.59 -19.75
C GLN A 10 -30.06 -7.87 -21.22
N ALA A 11 -31.35 -8.04 -21.56
CA ALA A 11 -31.79 -8.21 -22.94
C ALA A 11 -31.52 -6.96 -23.79
N VAL A 12 -31.77 -5.76 -23.25
CA VAL A 12 -31.50 -4.49 -23.94
C VAL A 12 -29.98 -4.25 -24.08
N LEU A 13 -29.19 -4.52 -23.04
CA LEU A 13 -27.73 -4.41 -23.12
C LEU A 13 -27.13 -5.39 -24.14
N ARG A 14 -27.71 -6.58 -24.28
CA ARG A 14 -27.32 -7.54 -25.33
C ARG A 14 -27.69 -7.04 -26.73
N TYR A 15 -28.91 -6.52 -26.90
CA TYR A 15 -29.36 -5.94 -28.17
C TYR A 15 -28.40 -4.86 -28.69
N HIS A 16 -27.99 -3.92 -27.84
CA HIS A 16 -27.04 -2.86 -28.25
C HIS A 16 -25.65 -3.41 -28.56
N ARG A 17 -25.17 -4.41 -27.80
CA ARG A 17 -23.89 -5.08 -28.08
C ARG A 17 -23.86 -5.75 -29.45
N GLU A 18 -24.95 -6.43 -29.82
CA GLU A 18 -25.02 -7.19 -31.07
C GLU A 18 -25.24 -6.29 -32.29
N ARG A 19 -26.01 -5.21 -32.14
CA ARG A 19 -26.47 -4.39 -33.26
C ARG A 19 -25.67 -3.10 -33.45
N SER A 20 -25.06 -2.61 -32.38
CA SER A 20 -24.29 -1.36 -32.33
C SER A 20 -23.07 -1.53 -31.39
N PRO A 21 -22.09 -2.38 -31.71
CA PRO A 21 -20.98 -2.72 -30.81
C PRO A 21 -20.14 -1.50 -30.38
N GLU A 22 -20.06 -0.47 -31.22
CA GLU A 22 -19.38 0.79 -30.96
C GLU A 22 -20.19 1.76 -30.07
N SER A 23 -21.44 1.42 -29.73
CA SER A 23 -22.30 2.29 -28.92
C SER A 23 -21.90 2.23 -27.45
N PRO A 24 -21.71 3.39 -26.78
CA PRO A 24 -21.23 3.44 -25.39
C PRO A 24 -22.29 3.04 -24.36
N VAL A 25 -23.49 2.59 -24.78
CA VAL A 25 -24.65 2.30 -23.90
C VAL A 25 -24.26 1.43 -22.69
N ARG A 26 -23.44 0.39 -22.88
CA ARG A 26 -23.00 -0.48 -21.78
C ARG A 26 -22.16 0.28 -20.75
N SER A 27 -21.20 1.07 -21.22
CA SER A 27 -20.30 1.86 -20.37
C SER A 27 -21.07 2.99 -19.68
N VAL A 28 -22.01 3.63 -20.38
CA VAL A 28 -22.90 4.67 -19.85
C VAL A 28 -23.77 4.10 -18.73
N VAL A 29 -24.37 2.93 -18.93
CA VAL A 29 -25.18 2.26 -17.89
C VAL A 29 -24.32 1.85 -16.68
N ALA A 30 -23.11 1.33 -16.90
CA ALA A 30 -22.20 1.00 -15.81
C ALA A 30 -21.80 2.24 -15.00
N LYS A 31 -21.46 3.35 -15.66
CA LYS A 31 -21.13 4.62 -15.00
C LYS A 31 -22.33 5.19 -14.24
N ALA A 32 -23.54 5.11 -14.80
CA ALA A 32 -24.75 5.57 -14.14
C ALA A 32 -24.96 4.80 -12.80
N VAL A 33 -24.76 3.50 -12.78
CA VAL A 33 -24.86 2.72 -11.54
C VAL A 33 -23.80 3.13 -10.51
N ALA A 34 -22.55 3.34 -10.95
CA ALA A 34 -21.49 3.84 -10.07
C ALA A 34 -21.79 5.24 -9.48
N LEU A 35 -22.58 6.05 -10.19
CA LEU A 35 -23.05 7.37 -9.73
C LEU A 35 -24.34 7.31 -8.89
N GLY A 36 -24.86 6.11 -8.61
CA GLY A 36 -26.02 5.89 -7.74
C GLY A 36 -27.37 5.96 -8.46
N PHE A 37 -27.40 5.82 -9.78
CA PHE A 37 -28.66 5.66 -10.54
C PHE A 37 -29.14 4.20 -10.47
N ASP A 38 -30.44 4.02 -10.24
CA ASP A 38 -31.13 2.75 -10.49
C ASP A 38 -31.47 2.65 -11.98
N VAL A 39 -31.20 1.49 -12.59
CA VAL A 39 -31.50 1.21 -14.00
C VAL A 39 -32.85 0.51 -14.08
N VAL A 40 -33.81 1.09 -14.79
CA VAL A 40 -35.12 0.47 -14.96
C VAL A 40 -35.30 -0.06 -16.39
N PRO A 41 -35.97 -1.22 -16.55
CA PRO A 41 -36.28 -1.77 -17.86
C PRO A 41 -37.21 -0.81 -18.64
N PRO A 42 -37.39 -1.04 -19.95
CA PRO A 42 -38.29 -0.24 -20.77
C PRO A 42 -39.69 -0.15 -20.12
N GLY A 43 -40.17 1.07 -19.89
CA GLY A 43 -41.49 1.30 -19.30
C GLY A 43 -42.62 0.93 -20.26
N ALA A 44 -43.81 0.66 -19.71
CA ALA A 44 -45.02 0.45 -20.52
C ALA A 44 -45.35 1.73 -21.32
N GLY A 45 -44.93 1.77 -22.59
CA GLY A 45 -45.11 2.90 -23.50
C GLY A 45 -43.82 3.55 -24.04
N GLY A 46 -42.63 3.14 -23.58
CA GLY A 46 -41.35 3.54 -24.18
C GLY A 46 -40.86 2.54 -25.25
N PRO A 47 -39.85 2.89 -26.07
CA PRO A 47 -39.25 1.94 -27.01
C PRO A 47 -38.65 0.75 -26.25
N ALA A 48 -38.85 -0.47 -26.75
CA ALA A 48 -38.38 -1.71 -26.11
C ALA A 48 -36.84 -1.81 -26.01
N THR A 49 -36.11 -0.86 -26.57
CA THR A 49 -34.65 -0.79 -26.65
C THR A 49 -34.01 0.21 -25.70
N ASP A 50 -34.81 0.89 -24.88
CA ASP A 50 -34.34 2.02 -24.08
C ASP A 50 -34.33 1.65 -22.59
N LEU A 51 -33.31 2.10 -21.87
CA LEU A 51 -33.21 1.91 -20.43
C LEU A 51 -33.44 3.22 -19.70
N GLY A 52 -34.24 3.20 -18.64
CA GLY A 52 -34.41 4.36 -17.77
C GLY A 52 -33.33 4.43 -16.71
N LEU A 53 -32.87 5.62 -16.38
CA LEU A 53 -31.92 5.92 -15.31
C LEU A 53 -32.63 6.80 -14.28
N VAL A 54 -32.75 6.30 -13.06
CA VAL A 54 -33.56 6.93 -12.00
C VAL A 54 -32.67 7.21 -10.79
N THR A 55 -32.77 8.41 -10.22
CA THR A 55 -32.13 8.74 -8.93
C THR A 55 -33.16 8.61 -7.79
N ARG A 56 -32.77 8.03 -6.64
CA ARG A 56 -33.67 7.96 -5.47
C ARG A 56 -33.72 9.30 -4.75
N ARG A 57 -34.90 9.94 -4.70
CA ARG A 57 -35.20 11.09 -3.82
C ARG A 57 -36.18 10.70 -2.71
N PRO A 58 -36.22 11.44 -1.58
CA PRO A 58 -37.20 11.21 -0.49
C PRO A 58 -38.67 11.37 -0.90
N SER A 59 -38.95 12.13 -1.98
CA SER A 59 -40.30 12.43 -2.47
C SER A 59 -40.83 11.45 -3.53
N GLY A 60 -40.12 10.35 -3.80
CA GLY A 60 -40.50 9.33 -4.78
C GLY A 60 -39.67 9.38 -6.07
N PRO A 61 -39.81 8.35 -6.95
CA PRO A 61 -39.02 8.23 -8.18
C PRO A 61 -39.44 9.27 -9.22
N GLN A 62 -38.49 10.09 -9.69
CA GLN A 62 -38.69 10.96 -10.85
C GLN A 62 -37.73 10.58 -11.99
N VAL A 63 -38.26 10.56 -13.21
CA VAL A 63 -37.54 10.17 -14.43
C VAL A 63 -36.43 11.17 -14.72
N THR A 64 -35.17 10.73 -14.56
CA THR A 64 -33.98 11.58 -14.61
C THR A 64 -33.35 11.58 -16.02
N LEU A 65 -33.10 10.41 -16.58
CA LEU A 65 -32.57 10.23 -17.94
C LEU A 65 -33.07 8.89 -18.52
N SER A 66 -33.14 8.77 -19.84
CA SER A 66 -33.18 7.48 -20.54
C SER A 66 -31.98 7.37 -21.46
N VAL A 67 -31.45 6.17 -21.61
CA VAL A 67 -30.38 5.87 -22.55
C VAL A 67 -30.97 5.09 -23.71
N ASP A 68 -30.86 5.67 -24.92
CA ASP A 68 -31.17 4.99 -26.16
C ASP A 68 -29.86 4.59 -26.88
N GLY A 69 -29.95 3.96 -28.06
CA GLY A 69 -28.78 3.48 -28.80
C GLY A 69 -27.79 4.55 -29.26
N GLY A 70 -28.15 5.83 -29.20
CA GLY A 70 -27.35 6.95 -29.71
C GLY A 70 -27.35 8.23 -28.86
N ALA A 71 -28.11 8.30 -27.77
CA ALA A 71 -28.20 9.48 -26.91
C ALA A 71 -28.61 9.17 -25.46
N LEU A 72 -28.26 10.09 -24.56
CA LEU A 72 -29.00 10.28 -23.31
C LEU A 72 -30.15 11.25 -23.56
N VAL A 73 -31.33 10.97 -23.01
CA VAL A 73 -32.54 11.75 -23.23
C VAL A 73 -33.16 12.12 -21.88
N SER A 74 -33.42 13.41 -21.68
CA SER A 74 -34.14 13.92 -20.52
C SER A 74 -35.56 14.31 -20.92
N ASN A 75 -36.53 13.56 -20.40
CA ASN A 75 -37.97 13.74 -20.67
C ASN A 75 -38.71 14.47 -19.54
N GLY A 76 -38.05 14.69 -18.40
CA GLY A 76 -38.63 15.32 -17.21
C GLY A 76 -38.84 16.82 -17.41
N THR A 77 -40.05 17.32 -17.09
CA THR A 77 -40.35 18.76 -17.16
C THR A 77 -39.59 19.58 -16.12
N ALA A 78 -39.21 18.98 -14.99
CA ALA A 78 -38.46 19.65 -13.93
C ALA A 78 -36.98 19.81 -14.30
N GLU A 79 -36.40 18.82 -14.97
CA GLU A 79 -34.99 18.76 -15.33
C GLU A 79 -34.70 19.43 -16.68
N ARG A 80 -35.72 19.71 -17.51
CA ARG A 80 -35.54 20.22 -18.88
C ARG A 80 -34.73 21.53 -18.95
N ALA A 81 -34.95 22.44 -18.01
CA ALA A 81 -34.23 23.72 -17.96
C ALA A 81 -32.75 23.53 -17.60
N PHE A 82 -32.46 22.62 -16.67
CA PHE A 82 -31.10 22.24 -16.31
C PHE A 82 -30.42 21.52 -17.49
N ALA A 83 -31.08 20.52 -18.07
CA ALA A 83 -30.58 19.73 -19.18
C ALA A 83 -30.24 20.61 -20.39
N ALA A 84 -31.09 21.58 -20.73
CA ALA A 84 -30.86 22.48 -21.86
C ALA A 84 -29.64 23.40 -21.67
N GLY A 85 -29.18 23.61 -20.43
CA GLY A 85 -27.99 24.40 -20.11
C GLY A 85 -26.68 23.62 -20.18
N LEU A 86 -26.72 22.30 -20.39
CA LEU A 86 -25.53 21.46 -20.43
C LEU A 86 -24.89 21.47 -21.84
N PRO A 87 -23.55 21.38 -21.94
CA PRO A 87 -22.85 21.28 -23.22
C PRO A 87 -23.35 20.10 -24.06
N GLY A 88 -23.53 20.33 -25.37
CA GLY A 88 -23.99 19.30 -26.31
C GLY A 88 -25.48 18.96 -26.22
N ALA A 89 -26.28 19.71 -25.44
CA ALA A 89 -27.73 19.57 -25.38
C ALA A 89 -28.40 19.97 -26.70
N VAL A 90 -29.23 19.08 -27.23
CA VAL A 90 -30.13 19.32 -28.37
C VAL A 90 -31.57 19.32 -27.85
N GLN A 91 -32.15 20.51 -27.76
CA GLN A 91 -33.50 20.69 -27.23
C GLN A 91 -34.57 20.51 -28.30
N THR A 92 -35.57 19.69 -28.00
CA THR A 92 -36.80 19.57 -28.81
C THR A 92 -37.99 20.17 -28.06
N ARG A 93 -39.20 20.08 -28.63
CA ARG A 93 -40.43 20.53 -27.95
C ARG A 93 -40.78 19.69 -26.71
N VAL A 94 -40.31 18.44 -26.65
CA VAL A 94 -40.76 17.47 -25.63
C VAL A 94 -39.62 16.91 -24.78
N ASP A 95 -38.39 16.89 -25.31
CA ASP A 95 -37.22 16.32 -24.66
C ASP A 95 -35.96 17.18 -24.85
N VAL A 96 -34.92 16.88 -24.07
CA VAL A 96 -33.55 17.35 -24.32
C VAL A 96 -32.68 16.12 -24.55
N ARG A 97 -31.95 16.11 -25.66
CA ARG A 97 -31.11 14.98 -26.08
C ARG A 97 -29.65 15.34 -26.00
N PHE A 98 -28.83 14.36 -25.65
CA PHE A 98 -27.39 14.41 -25.65
C PHE A 98 -26.88 13.31 -26.57
N PRO A 99 -26.79 13.58 -27.89
CA PRO A 99 -26.29 12.60 -28.85
C PRO A 99 -24.84 12.22 -28.49
N PHE A 100 -24.51 10.93 -28.48
CA PHE A 100 -23.16 10.46 -28.14
C PHE A 100 -22.08 11.00 -29.08
N ALA A 101 -22.47 11.38 -30.31
CA ALA A 101 -21.55 12.00 -31.27
C ALA A 101 -21.23 13.48 -30.96
N GLY A 102 -22.00 14.14 -30.10
CA GLY A 102 -21.91 15.60 -29.87
C GLY A 102 -21.88 16.01 -28.39
N ALA A 103 -22.05 15.08 -27.46
CA ALA A 103 -21.98 15.29 -26.03
C ALA A 103 -21.27 14.10 -25.38
N ASP A 104 -20.41 14.36 -24.40
CA ASP A 104 -19.85 13.30 -23.56
C ASP A 104 -20.94 12.79 -22.60
N PRO A 105 -21.41 11.54 -22.75
CA PRO A 105 -22.49 11.01 -21.92
C PRO A 105 -22.09 10.86 -20.46
N PHE A 106 -20.79 10.75 -20.14
CA PHE A 106 -20.33 10.60 -18.76
C PHE A 106 -20.36 11.92 -17.98
N GLU A 107 -19.98 13.02 -18.62
CA GLU A 107 -20.13 14.38 -18.07
C GLU A 107 -21.60 14.71 -17.82
N VAL A 108 -22.49 14.33 -18.76
CA VAL A 108 -23.94 14.48 -18.58
C VAL A 108 -24.41 13.69 -17.36
N LEU A 109 -23.98 12.44 -17.18
CA LEU A 109 -24.34 11.63 -16.01
C LEU A 109 -23.86 12.25 -14.69
N VAL A 110 -22.62 12.77 -14.65
CA VAL A 110 -22.07 13.44 -13.48
C VAL A 110 -22.89 14.69 -13.16
N ALA A 111 -23.17 15.53 -14.15
CA ALA A 111 -23.95 16.75 -13.98
C ALA A 111 -25.35 16.46 -13.42
N PHE A 112 -26.03 15.43 -13.93
CA PHE A 112 -27.33 15.02 -13.40
C PHE A 112 -27.25 14.44 -11.98
N SER A 113 -26.17 13.71 -11.65
CA SER A 113 -25.95 13.19 -10.30
C SER A 113 -25.76 14.31 -9.27
N GLU A 114 -24.99 15.34 -9.61
CA GLU A 114 -24.75 16.51 -8.76
C GLU A 114 -26.00 17.39 -8.66
N HIS A 115 -26.72 17.60 -9.76
CA HIS A 115 -27.99 18.32 -9.74
C HIS A 115 -29.02 17.63 -8.82
N ALA A 116 -29.07 16.29 -8.85
CA ALA A 116 -29.92 15.52 -7.95
C ALA A 116 -29.52 15.65 -6.48
N ARG A 117 -28.20 15.77 -6.17
CA ARG A 117 -27.68 16.01 -4.81
C ARG A 117 -28.05 17.41 -4.31
N LEU A 118 -27.88 18.43 -5.14
CA LEU A 118 -28.15 19.83 -4.78
C LEU A 118 -29.65 20.14 -4.65
N ALA A 119 -30.50 19.41 -5.36
CA ALA A 119 -31.95 19.51 -5.25
C ALA A 119 -32.54 18.75 -4.04
N ALA A 120 -31.73 18.01 -3.27
CA ALA A 120 -32.18 17.33 -2.06
C ALA A 120 -32.32 18.34 -0.91
N PRO A 121 -33.48 18.41 -0.21
CA PRO A 121 -33.59 19.26 0.96
C PRO A 121 -32.60 18.80 2.03
N ALA A 122 -31.97 19.77 2.72
CA ALA A 122 -31.13 19.49 3.88
C ALA A 122 -31.87 18.58 4.87
N PRO A 123 -31.19 17.59 5.48
CA PRO A 123 -31.84 16.69 6.41
C PRO A 123 -32.46 17.51 7.55
N ALA A 124 -33.77 17.37 7.73
CA ALA A 124 -34.45 17.97 8.87
C ALA A 124 -33.78 17.45 10.15
N PRO A 125 -33.50 18.31 11.15
CA PRO A 125 -33.01 17.85 12.44
C PRO A 125 -34.02 16.86 13.00
N ALA A 126 -33.54 15.66 13.35
CA ALA A 126 -34.40 14.59 13.84
C ALA A 126 -35.25 15.08 15.02
N PRO A 127 -36.57 14.80 15.05
CA PRO A 127 -37.40 15.18 16.17
C PRO A 127 -36.92 14.48 17.45
N TRP A 128 -36.73 15.27 18.51
CA TRP A 128 -36.37 14.80 19.84
C TRP A 128 -37.35 13.72 20.30
N ARG A 129 -36.85 12.48 20.46
CA ARG A 129 -37.56 11.42 21.17
C ARG A 129 -37.19 11.49 22.66
N PRO A 130 -38.17 11.50 23.59
CA PRO A 130 -37.85 11.44 25.01
C PRO A 130 -37.24 10.08 25.36
N VAL A 131 -36.18 10.13 26.17
CA VAL A 131 -35.47 8.97 26.71
C VAL A 131 -36.43 8.14 27.59
N PRO A 132 -36.54 6.80 27.43
CA PRO A 132 -37.29 5.98 28.37
C PRO A 132 -36.52 5.91 29.70
N THR A 133 -37.21 6.16 30.80
CA THR A 133 -36.67 5.98 32.16
C THR A 133 -36.18 4.54 32.36
N PRO A 134 -34.97 4.32 32.90
CA PRO A 134 -34.47 2.99 33.15
C PRO A 134 -35.23 2.37 34.33
N GLY A 135 -35.85 1.21 34.10
CA GLY A 135 -36.24 0.30 35.18
C GLY A 135 -35.01 -0.29 35.88
N PRO A 136 -35.15 -0.84 37.11
CA PRO A 136 -34.01 -1.34 37.86
C PRO A 136 -33.40 -2.57 37.18
N ALA A 137 -32.13 -2.45 36.78
CA ALA A 137 -31.32 -3.56 36.28
C ALA A 137 -30.90 -4.52 37.42
N PRO A 138 -30.74 -5.83 37.15
CA PRO A 138 -30.25 -6.78 38.14
C PRO A 138 -28.78 -6.50 38.49
N ALA A 139 -28.45 -6.61 39.77
CA ALA A 139 -27.11 -6.36 40.30
C ALA A 139 -26.08 -7.37 39.73
N GLY A 140 -25.39 -6.97 38.66
CA GLY A 140 -24.27 -7.69 38.07
C GLY A 140 -23.02 -7.60 38.96
N ARG A 141 -22.66 -8.73 39.57
CA ARG A 141 -21.53 -8.95 40.49
C ARG A 141 -20.15 -8.94 39.79
N ARG A 142 -19.89 -8.04 38.83
CA ARG A 142 -18.68 -8.06 37.95
C ARG A 142 -17.61 -6.99 38.25
N GLY A 143 -17.70 -6.27 39.36
CA GLY A 143 -16.79 -5.15 39.66
C GLY A 143 -15.59 -5.41 40.59
N ARG A 144 -15.34 -6.65 41.08
CA ARG A 144 -14.26 -6.91 42.07
C ARG A 144 -13.24 -8.00 41.69
N LEU A 145 -13.43 -8.72 40.59
CA LEU A 145 -12.59 -9.89 40.25
C LEU A 145 -11.24 -9.50 39.61
N LEU A 146 -11.20 -8.46 38.79
CA LEU A 146 -9.99 -8.06 38.05
C LEU A 146 -8.78 -7.65 38.92
N PRO A 147 -8.92 -6.85 40.02
CA PRO A 147 -7.77 -6.52 40.86
C PRO A 147 -7.27 -7.70 41.69
N GLY A 148 -8.14 -8.65 42.05
CA GLY A 148 -7.75 -9.87 42.78
C GLY A 148 -6.90 -10.81 41.93
N VAL A 149 -7.21 -10.93 40.64
CA VAL A 149 -6.44 -11.76 39.70
C VAL A 149 -5.05 -11.16 39.48
N LEU A 150 -4.93 -9.84 39.29
CA LEU A 150 -3.63 -9.18 39.14
C LEU A 150 -2.74 -9.33 40.39
N ALA A 151 -3.31 -9.19 41.59
CA ALA A 151 -2.56 -9.39 42.83
C ALA A 151 -2.08 -10.84 42.98
N ALA A 152 -2.92 -11.82 42.61
CA ALA A 152 -2.55 -13.23 42.64
C ALA A 152 -1.43 -13.57 41.65
N VAL A 153 -1.46 -12.99 40.44
CA VAL A 153 -0.40 -13.16 39.43
C VAL A 153 0.93 -12.57 39.92
N VAL A 154 0.92 -11.37 40.51
CA VAL A 154 2.14 -10.77 41.05
C VAL A 154 2.72 -11.60 42.20
N LEU A 155 1.88 -12.12 43.12
CA LEU A 155 2.34 -13.00 44.18
C LEU A 155 2.90 -14.33 43.65
N LEU A 156 2.30 -14.88 42.59
CA LEU A 156 2.81 -16.08 41.91
C LEU A 156 4.21 -15.82 41.33
N LEU A 157 4.38 -14.71 40.59
CA LEU A 157 5.66 -14.34 39.99
C LEU A 157 6.74 -14.08 41.03
N VAL A 158 6.40 -13.45 42.15
CA VAL A 158 7.32 -13.29 43.29
C VAL A 158 7.68 -14.64 43.88
N GLY A 159 6.72 -15.56 44.03
CA GLY A 159 6.98 -16.94 44.47
C GLY A 159 7.94 -17.70 43.54
N VAL A 160 7.79 -17.55 42.23
CA VAL A 160 8.71 -18.11 41.22
C VAL A 160 10.09 -17.48 41.34
N GLY A 161 10.16 -16.15 41.50
CA GLY A 161 11.42 -15.44 41.75
C GLY A 161 12.14 -15.97 43.00
N ILE A 162 11.40 -16.25 44.08
CA ILE A 162 11.94 -16.85 45.31
C ILE A 162 12.43 -18.28 45.06
N ALA A 163 11.70 -19.07 44.28
CA ALA A 163 12.06 -20.45 43.99
C ALA A 163 13.35 -20.56 43.16
N ILE A 164 13.59 -19.62 42.23
CA ILE A 164 14.76 -19.65 41.34
C ILE A 164 15.97 -18.96 41.98
N GLY A 165 15.79 -17.76 42.54
CA GLY A 165 16.88 -16.90 42.99
C GLY A 165 16.92 -16.66 44.50
N GLY A 166 16.18 -17.44 45.29
CA GLY A 166 16.02 -17.20 46.71
C GLY A 166 15.36 -15.85 47.01
N VAL A 167 15.56 -15.33 48.22
CA VAL A 167 14.97 -14.03 48.63
C VAL A 167 15.36 -12.90 47.66
N GLY A 168 16.57 -12.95 47.06
CA GLY A 168 17.02 -12.01 46.05
C GLY A 168 16.16 -12.00 44.79
N GLY A 169 15.85 -13.17 44.23
CA GLY A 169 14.97 -13.28 43.06
C GLY A 169 13.52 -12.83 43.34
N GLY A 170 13.04 -13.06 44.57
CA GLY A 170 11.75 -12.51 45.03
C GLY A 170 11.72 -10.99 45.10
N LEU A 171 12.80 -10.37 45.57
CA LEU A 171 12.92 -8.91 45.65
C LEU A 171 13.02 -8.25 44.28
N VAL A 172 13.74 -8.86 43.33
CA VAL A 172 13.84 -8.35 41.95
C VAL A 172 12.47 -8.37 41.27
N THR A 173 11.76 -9.49 41.34
CA THR A 173 10.43 -9.64 40.71
C THR A 173 9.38 -8.72 41.34
N ALA A 174 9.37 -8.58 42.67
CA ALA A 174 8.51 -7.62 43.36
C ALA A 174 8.84 -6.17 42.99
N GLY A 175 10.13 -5.84 42.86
CA GLY A 175 10.60 -4.53 42.45
C GLY A 175 10.19 -4.14 41.03
N LEU A 176 10.28 -5.06 40.07
CA LEU A 176 9.82 -4.86 38.69
C LEU A 176 8.30 -4.63 38.61
N ALA A 177 7.50 -5.37 39.39
CA ALA A 177 6.06 -5.15 39.48
C ALA A 177 5.73 -3.76 40.04
N ALA A 178 6.45 -3.32 41.09
CA ALA A 178 6.29 -1.98 41.65
C ALA A 178 6.70 -0.87 40.65
N LEU A 179 7.76 -1.07 39.86
CA LEU A 179 8.18 -0.16 38.80
C LEU A 179 7.09 0.04 37.75
N LEU A 180 6.49 -1.04 37.26
CA LEU A 180 5.41 -0.99 36.26
C LEU A 180 4.16 -0.28 36.80
N VAL A 181 3.76 -0.57 38.04
CA VAL A 181 2.61 0.09 38.69
C VAL A 181 2.90 1.58 38.93
N GLY A 182 4.10 1.92 39.40
CA GLY A 182 4.55 3.28 39.60
C GLY A 182 4.57 4.09 38.29
N LEU A 183 5.08 3.50 37.21
CA LEU A 183 5.18 4.13 35.89
C LEU A 183 3.78 4.39 35.31
N CYS A 184 2.89 3.40 35.36
CA CYS A 184 1.51 3.57 34.94
C CYS A 184 0.80 4.69 35.72
N ALA A 185 1.02 4.78 37.04
CA ALA A 185 0.42 5.82 37.87
C ALA A 185 0.97 7.22 37.56
N VAL A 186 2.25 7.34 37.19
CA VAL A 186 2.88 8.61 36.80
C VAL A 186 2.38 9.08 35.43
N VAL A 187 2.29 8.19 34.44
CA VAL A 187 1.87 8.51 33.07
C VAL A 187 0.37 8.84 33.02
N LEU A 188 -0.48 7.99 33.59
CA LEU A 188 -1.95 8.12 33.51
C LEU A 188 -2.53 9.06 34.58
N GLY A 189 -1.71 9.59 35.48
CA GLY A 189 -2.09 10.56 36.50
C GLY A 189 -2.90 10.03 37.69
N ARG A 190 -3.38 8.77 37.64
CA ARG A 190 -4.01 8.03 38.75
C ARG A 190 -4.13 6.54 38.42
N ALA A 191 -3.74 5.66 39.34
CA ALA A 191 -3.99 4.21 39.24
C ALA A 191 -4.95 3.77 40.35
N ARG A 192 -6.26 4.06 40.16
CA ARG A 192 -7.30 3.80 41.18
C ARG A 192 -7.46 2.32 41.52
N TRP A 193 -7.11 1.42 40.60
CA TRP A 193 -7.15 -0.03 40.80
C TRP A 193 -5.99 -0.54 41.70
N ALA A 194 -4.92 0.23 41.83
CA ALA A 194 -3.75 -0.07 42.67
C ALA A 194 -3.68 0.81 43.94
N PHE A 195 -4.78 1.50 44.29
CA PHE A 195 -4.86 2.44 45.42
C PHE A 195 -3.85 3.60 45.39
N VAL A 196 -3.20 3.86 44.24
CA VAL A 196 -2.27 4.99 44.07
C VAL A 196 -3.07 6.25 43.73
N ALA A 197 -3.29 7.06 44.76
CA ALA A 197 -4.19 8.22 44.71
C ALA A 197 -3.59 9.46 44.03
N SER A 198 -2.27 9.53 43.84
CA SER A 198 -1.61 10.70 43.24
C SER A 198 -0.31 10.33 42.52
N ARG A 199 0.11 11.21 41.61
CA ARG A 199 1.40 11.10 40.90
C ARG A 199 2.61 11.06 41.85
N ARG A 200 2.55 11.76 42.99
CA ARG A 200 3.62 11.75 44.00
C ARG A 200 3.77 10.37 44.65
N ILE A 201 2.66 9.69 44.92
CA ILE A 201 2.68 8.31 45.43
C ILE A 201 3.18 7.36 44.34
N GLY A 202 2.78 7.57 43.08
CA GLY A 202 3.29 6.80 41.93
C GLY A 202 4.82 6.89 41.79
N SER A 203 5.39 8.10 41.90
CA SER A 203 6.85 8.31 41.87
C SER A 203 7.56 7.65 43.05
N ALA A 204 6.97 7.67 44.25
CA ALA A 204 7.53 6.98 45.41
C ALA A 204 7.54 5.46 45.24
N VAL A 205 6.46 4.88 44.68
CA VAL A 205 6.36 3.44 44.36
C VAL A 205 7.37 3.04 43.29
N LEU A 206 7.56 3.88 42.27
CA LEU A 206 8.58 3.68 41.24
C LEU A 206 10.00 3.71 41.84
N GLY A 207 10.29 4.68 42.72
CA GLY A 207 11.58 4.73 43.43
C GLY A 207 11.83 3.52 44.33
N ALA A 208 10.83 3.08 45.09
CA ALA A 208 10.94 1.88 45.93
C ALA A 208 11.13 0.60 45.11
N GLY A 209 10.45 0.49 43.95
CA GLY A 209 10.64 -0.63 43.02
C GLY A 209 12.06 -0.72 42.49
N LEU A 210 12.68 0.41 42.13
CA LEU A 210 14.07 0.46 41.67
C LEU A 210 15.05 0.00 42.76
N VAL A 211 14.86 0.47 44.00
CA VAL A 211 15.70 0.07 45.15
C VAL A 211 15.57 -1.44 45.42
N ALA A 212 14.36 -1.99 45.33
CA ALA A 212 14.14 -3.43 45.53
C ALA A 212 14.81 -4.29 44.44
N VAL A 213 14.82 -3.83 43.18
CA VAL A 213 15.54 -4.52 42.09
C VAL A 213 17.05 -4.52 42.35
N LEU A 214 17.61 -3.36 42.69
CA LEU A 214 19.06 -3.24 42.95
C LEU A 214 19.50 -4.07 44.17
N ALA A 215 18.72 -4.02 45.27
CA ALA A 215 19.00 -4.79 46.47
C ALA A 215 18.83 -6.30 46.24
N GLY A 216 17.80 -6.72 45.50
CA GLY A 216 17.57 -8.11 45.16
C GLY A 216 18.67 -8.68 44.28
N GLY A 217 19.11 -7.93 43.26
CA GLY A 217 20.18 -8.33 42.35
C GLY A 217 21.51 -8.59 43.06
N ALA A 218 21.85 -7.79 44.08
CA ALA A 218 23.07 -7.94 44.87
C ALA A 218 23.10 -9.20 45.77
N THR A 219 21.97 -9.90 45.91
CA THR A 219 21.84 -11.09 46.77
C THR A 219 21.61 -12.39 45.98
N LEU A 220 21.64 -12.33 44.65
CA LEU A 220 21.56 -13.51 43.82
C LEU A 220 22.89 -14.29 43.90
N PRO A 221 22.85 -15.63 44.02
CA PRO A 221 24.07 -16.44 44.05
C PRO A 221 24.80 -16.37 42.71
N GLU A 222 26.12 -16.16 42.73
CA GLU A 222 26.96 -16.24 41.54
C GLU A 222 26.90 -17.67 40.97
N THR A 223 26.47 -17.79 39.72
CA THR A 223 26.34 -19.07 39.04
C THR A 223 27.70 -19.43 38.44
N GLU A 224 28.46 -20.30 39.10
CA GLU A 224 29.65 -20.90 38.47
C GLU A 224 29.22 -21.81 37.30
N PRO A 225 29.78 -21.65 36.09
CA PRO A 225 29.49 -22.56 34.99
C PRO A 225 30.19 -23.91 35.19
N ALA A 226 29.41 -24.99 35.21
CA ALA A 226 29.91 -26.35 35.31
C ALA A 226 30.75 -26.73 34.07
N ALA A 227 32.00 -27.12 34.33
CA ALA A 227 32.95 -27.59 33.34
C ALA A 227 32.55 -28.94 32.73
N ALA A 228 32.54 -29.02 31.40
CA ALA A 228 32.58 -30.27 30.65
C ALA A 228 34.01 -30.53 30.14
N SER A 229 34.51 -31.72 30.47
CA SER A 229 35.87 -32.22 30.24
C SER A 229 36.18 -32.51 28.76
N ALA A 230 37.32 -32.05 28.25
CA ALA A 230 38.04 -32.69 27.14
C ALA A 230 39.55 -32.41 27.23
N GLN A 231 40.34 -33.46 27.06
CA GLN A 231 41.80 -33.53 27.27
C GLN A 231 42.65 -32.81 26.19
N ALA A 232 43.71 -32.15 26.68
CA ALA A 232 45.10 -32.11 26.18
C ALA A 232 45.43 -31.54 24.77
N ALA A 233 46.09 -30.37 24.76
CA ALA A 233 47.53 -30.22 24.46
C ALA A 233 48.00 -28.76 24.69
N ALA A 234 49.18 -28.57 25.28
CA ALA A 234 49.74 -27.28 25.74
C ALA A 234 50.88 -26.76 24.80
N PRO A 235 51.58 -25.63 25.07
CA PRO A 235 51.56 -24.39 24.26
C PRO A 235 52.97 -24.01 23.73
N PRO A 236 53.24 -22.77 23.21
CA PRO A 236 53.58 -21.63 24.09
C PRO A 236 53.07 -20.25 23.59
N SER A 237 52.55 -19.40 24.48
CA SER A 237 53.21 -18.21 25.07
C SER A 237 53.35 -17.01 24.13
N HIS A 238 52.71 -15.88 24.48
CA HIS A 238 53.40 -14.61 24.73
C HIS A 238 52.49 -13.62 25.46
N ALA A 239 53.15 -12.78 26.27
CA ALA A 239 52.64 -11.97 27.35
C ALA A 239 51.97 -10.65 26.91
N ASP A 240 51.02 -10.24 27.76
CA ASP A 240 50.60 -8.86 28.10
C ASP A 240 51.80 -7.90 28.33
N PRO A 241 51.64 -6.54 28.36
CA PRO A 241 50.57 -5.89 29.13
C PRO A 241 50.05 -4.48 28.72
N THR A 242 48.87 -4.15 29.26
CA THR A 242 48.45 -2.86 29.90
C THR A 242 48.29 -1.57 29.09
N GLY A 243 47.15 -0.88 29.28
CA GLY A 243 47.06 0.57 29.05
C GLY A 243 45.66 1.20 28.97
N ALA A 244 44.97 1.25 30.12
CA ALA A 244 43.89 2.16 30.53
C ALA A 244 43.18 3.10 29.51
N ALA A 245 41.86 2.90 29.44
CA ALA A 245 40.79 3.90 29.41
C ALA A 245 41.16 5.38 29.63
N THR A 246 40.86 6.24 28.66
CA THR A 246 40.01 7.45 28.79
C THR A 246 39.95 8.17 27.44
N SER A 247 38.79 8.19 26.77
CA SER A 247 38.30 9.25 25.85
C SER A 247 37.31 8.66 24.84
N THR A 248 36.08 8.41 25.27
CA THR A 248 34.97 8.09 24.34
C THR A 248 33.74 8.94 24.67
N ALA A 249 33.96 10.20 25.04
CA ALA A 249 32.90 11.20 25.20
C ALA A 249 33.13 12.46 24.35
N ALA A 250 34.31 12.59 23.70
CA ALA A 250 34.63 13.66 22.76
C ALA A 250 34.59 13.21 21.29
N ALA A 251 34.40 11.92 21.02
CA ALA A 251 34.35 11.36 19.67
C ALA A 251 32.92 11.29 19.08
N GLU A 252 31.87 11.35 19.91
CA GLU A 252 30.48 11.29 19.44
C GLU A 252 29.93 12.65 18.99
N VAL A 253 30.47 13.77 19.47
CA VAL A 253 30.01 15.13 19.07
C VAL A 253 30.69 15.61 17.78
N ALA A 254 31.84 15.04 17.42
CA ALA A 254 32.53 15.36 16.15
C ALA A 254 32.04 14.52 14.96
N ALA A 255 31.34 13.40 15.22
CA ALA A 255 30.76 12.56 14.19
C ALA A 255 29.43 13.12 13.63
N ASP A 256 28.71 13.92 14.41
CA ASP A 256 27.39 14.46 14.04
C ASP A 256 27.48 15.76 13.21
N ALA A 257 28.63 16.44 13.22
CA ALA A 257 28.89 17.62 12.39
C ALA A 257 29.50 17.27 11.01
N ALA A 258 30.11 16.09 10.87
CA ALA A 258 30.70 15.63 9.61
C ALA A 258 29.70 14.89 8.69
N ALA A 259 28.49 14.58 9.20
CA ALA A 259 27.40 14.00 8.43
C ALA A 259 26.47 15.05 7.80
N ALA A 260 26.59 16.33 8.19
CA ALA A 260 25.72 17.41 7.70
C ALA A 260 26.29 18.19 6.49
N GLU A 261 27.53 17.95 6.08
CA GLU A 261 28.16 18.59 4.90
C GLU A 261 28.32 17.64 3.69
N THR A 262 27.87 16.39 3.79
CA THR A 262 28.02 15.36 2.74
C THR A 262 26.71 14.98 2.03
N GLU A 263 25.57 15.62 2.34
CA GLU A 263 24.30 15.42 1.61
C GLU A 263 23.90 16.57 0.67
N THR A 264 24.77 17.56 0.45
CA THR A 264 24.55 18.60 -0.56
C THR A 264 25.74 18.74 -1.49
N ASP A 265 26.00 17.68 -2.27
CA ASP A 265 26.70 17.84 -3.55
C ASP A 265 26.38 16.63 -4.46
N GLU A 266 25.16 16.60 -5.01
CA GLU A 266 24.92 15.83 -6.23
C GLU A 266 25.56 16.60 -7.40
N SER A 267 26.89 16.57 -7.42
CA SER A 267 27.66 16.95 -8.59
C SER A 267 27.33 15.97 -9.70
N ALA A 268 26.70 16.51 -10.76
CA ALA A 268 26.39 15.81 -11.99
C ALA A 268 27.61 15.04 -12.51
N VAL A 269 27.59 13.72 -12.35
CA VAL A 269 28.47 12.81 -13.07
C VAL A 269 28.11 12.91 -14.56
N PRO A 270 29.09 13.05 -15.48
CA PRO A 270 28.80 13.03 -16.91
C PRO A 270 28.20 11.67 -17.28
N ALA A 271 27.13 11.72 -18.07
CA ALA A 271 26.37 10.57 -18.51
C ALA A 271 27.28 9.49 -19.11
N VAL A 272 27.37 8.35 -18.43
CA VAL A 272 27.80 7.11 -19.05
C VAL A 272 26.63 6.63 -19.90
N GLU A 273 26.71 6.81 -21.21
CA GLU A 273 25.72 6.29 -22.15
C GLU A 273 25.61 4.76 -22.03
N ALA A 274 24.40 4.31 -21.69
CA ALA A 274 23.76 3.04 -22.03
C ALA A 274 24.43 1.69 -21.63
N ALA A 275 24.00 1.14 -20.49
CA ALA A 275 23.97 -0.31 -20.25
C ALA A 275 22.77 -0.81 -19.41
N THR A 276 21.94 0.07 -18.85
CA THR A 276 20.88 -0.28 -17.88
C THR A 276 19.51 -0.57 -18.52
N GLY A 277 19.37 -0.43 -19.84
CA GLY A 277 18.07 -0.57 -20.52
C GLY A 277 17.07 0.55 -20.18
N LEU A 278 17.46 1.54 -19.36
CA LEU A 278 16.69 2.75 -19.09
C LEU A 278 16.84 3.76 -20.22
N LEU A 279 15.78 4.51 -20.50
CA LEU A 279 15.84 5.67 -21.37
C LEU A 279 16.71 6.77 -20.76
N SER A 280 17.38 7.56 -21.60
CA SER A 280 17.98 8.82 -21.16
C SER A 280 16.88 9.85 -20.84
N ASP A 281 17.20 10.93 -20.13
CA ASP A 281 16.21 11.98 -19.82
C ASP A 281 15.64 12.64 -21.08
N ALA A 282 16.48 12.80 -22.12
CA ALA A 282 16.05 13.30 -23.43
C ALA A 282 15.09 12.30 -24.09
N ALA A 283 15.47 11.02 -24.18
CA ALA A 283 14.62 9.98 -24.76
C ALA A 283 13.31 9.78 -23.98
N THR A 284 13.34 9.94 -22.66
CA THR A 284 12.14 9.93 -21.80
C THR A 284 11.21 11.08 -22.14
N THR A 285 11.76 12.28 -22.31
CA THR A 285 10.97 13.47 -22.68
C THR A 285 10.35 13.31 -24.08
N ASP A 286 11.12 12.80 -25.04
CA ASP A 286 10.64 12.55 -26.39
C ASP A 286 9.57 11.46 -26.43
N ALA A 287 9.76 10.35 -25.71
CA ALA A 287 8.79 9.26 -25.63
C ALA A 287 7.46 9.72 -25.01
N VAL A 288 7.51 10.50 -23.93
CA VAL A 288 6.30 11.05 -23.28
C VAL A 288 5.61 12.09 -24.19
N GLY A 289 6.39 12.94 -24.86
CA GLY A 289 5.86 14.00 -25.73
C GLY A 289 5.28 13.52 -27.06
N SER A 290 5.71 12.35 -27.55
CA SER A 290 5.25 11.76 -28.81
C SER A 290 4.20 10.65 -28.64
N ALA A 291 3.86 10.29 -27.41
CA ALA A 291 2.90 9.24 -27.12
C ALA A 291 1.49 9.55 -27.63
N GLY A 292 0.79 8.51 -28.08
CA GLY A 292 -0.58 8.64 -28.58
C GLY A 292 -1.53 9.19 -27.52
N PRO A 293 -2.52 10.01 -27.90
CA PRO A 293 -3.54 10.49 -26.96
C PRO A 293 -4.25 9.27 -26.34
N THR A 294 -4.67 9.37 -25.07
CA THR A 294 -5.30 8.30 -24.26
C THR A 294 -4.39 7.16 -23.76
N THR A 295 -3.10 7.20 -24.06
CA THR A 295 -2.13 6.22 -23.51
C THR A 295 -1.67 6.61 -22.11
N ALA A 296 -1.25 5.62 -21.31
CA ALA A 296 -0.62 5.85 -20.02
C ALA A 296 0.70 6.63 -20.16
N LEU A 297 1.42 6.45 -21.27
CA LEU A 297 2.66 7.17 -21.56
C LEU A 297 2.39 8.65 -21.82
N ALA A 298 1.33 8.99 -22.55
CA ALA A 298 0.90 10.38 -22.70
C ALA A 298 0.45 10.96 -21.36
N ALA A 299 -0.32 10.22 -20.57
CA ALA A 299 -0.78 10.64 -19.24
C ALA A 299 0.36 10.93 -18.26
N LEU A 300 1.52 10.30 -18.42
CA LEU A 300 2.71 10.59 -17.63
C LEU A 300 3.16 12.06 -17.76
N ALA A 301 2.82 12.74 -18.87
CA ALA A 301 3.08 14.18 -19.03
C ALA A 301 2.33 15.06 -18.03
N ALA A 302 1.22 14.56 -17.46
CA ALA A 302 0.43 15.27 -16.45
C ALA A 302 0.95 15.06 -15.02
N VAL A 303 1.90 14.15 -14.80
CA VAL A 303 2.49 13.89 -13.48
C VAL A 303 3.67 14.85 -13.26
N PRO A 304 3.63 15.76 -12.26
CA PRO A 304 4.74 16.66 -11.99
C PRO A 304 6.02 15.90 -11.64
N VAL A 305 7.17 16.47 -11.96
CA VAL A 305 8.49 15.91 -11.60
C VAL A 305 9.12 16.76 -10.51
N GLN A 306 9.38 16.18 -9.35
CA GLN A 306 10.06 16.83 -8.21
C GLN A 306 10.85 15.81 -7.39
N GLY A 307 11.77 16.27 -6.54
CA GLY A 307 12.47 15.40 -5.58
C GLY A 307 11.55 14.79 -4.53
N ARG A 308 12.08 13.86 -3.72
CA ARG A 308 11.36 13.32 -2.55
C ARG A 308 11.31 14.39 -1.46
N ALA A 309 10.13 14.65 -0.89
CA ALA A 309 10.01 15.41 0.34
C ALA A 309 10.48 14.55 1.55
N PRO A 310 10.85 15.17 2.68
CA PRO A 310 11.21 14.43 3.89
C PRO A 310 10.09 13.49 4.37
N ARG A 311 10.47 12.33 4.90
CA ARG A 311 9.53 11.40 5.55
C ARG A 311 9.05 11.87 6.93
N THR A 312 9.63 12.94 7.47
CA THR A 312 9.33 13.45 8.81
C THR A 312 7.82 13.61 9.04
N GLY A 313 7.34 13.11 10.18
CA GLY A 313 5.93 13.18 10.55
C GLY A 313 5.02 12.13 9.88
N TYR A 314 5.58 11.25 9.04
CA TYR A 314 4.82 10.12 8.52
C TYR A 314 4.47 9.13 9.63
N ASP A 315 3.19 8.81 9.71
CA ASP A 315 2.64 7.68 10.44
C ASP A 315 1.54 7.06 9.55
N ARG A 316 1.47 5.73 9.51
CA ARG A 316 0.49 5.03 8.67
C ARG A 316 -0.95 5.32 9.12
N ASP A 317 -1.16 5.52 10.41
CA ASP A 317 -2.50 5.77 10.99
C ASP A 317 -3.08 7.11 10.55
N LEU A 318 -2.25 8.01 10.01
CA LEU A 318 -2.68 9.25 9.39
C LEU A 318 -3.50 9.05 8.10
N PHE A 319 -3.44 7.87 7.51
CA PHE A 319 -4.29 7.47 6.39
C PHE A 319 -5.62 6.84 6.83
N GLY A 320 -5.91 6.83 8.13
CA GLY A 320 -7.15 6.33 8.70
C GLY A 320 -6.98 4.97 9.41
N ASN A 321 -8.06 4.50 10.02
CA ASN A 321 -8.07 3.33 10.89
C ASN A 321 -8.15 2.00 10.12
N GLY A 322 -7.31 1.83 9.11
CA GLY A 322 -7.27 0.64 8.25
C GLY A 322 -8.33 0.65 7.13
N TRP A 323 -8.95 -0.51 6.91
CA TRP A 323 -9.92 -0.72 5.83
C TRP A 323 -11.30 -0.21 6.25
N VAL A 324 -11.83 0.75 5.50
CA VAL A 324 -13.17 1.29 5.73
C VAL A 324 -14.10 0.90 4.59
N ASP A 325 -15.41 0.94 4.86
CA ASP A 325 -16.46 0.75 3.86
C ASP A 325 -16.70 2.09 3.15
N THR A 326 -16.00 2.33 2.03
CA THR A 326 -16.04 3.61 1.32
C THR A 326 -17.27 3.76 0.43
N ASP A 327 -17.77 2.66 -0.15
CA ASP A 327 -18.93 2.63 -1.03
C ASP A 327 -20.26 2.38 -0.30
N ARG A 328 -20.19 2.09 1.01
CA ARG A 328 -21.31 1.81 1.92
C ARG A 328 -22.08 0.55 1.52
N ASN A 329 -21.41 -0.42 0.91
CA ASN A 329 -22.00 -1.71 0.54
C ASN A 329 -22.14 -2.66 1.77
N GLY A 330 -21.44 -2.35 2.87
CA GLY A 330 -21.43 -3.11 4.12
C GLY A 330 -20.22 -4.03 4.30
N CYS A 331 -19.28 -4.02 3.37
CA CYS A 331 -18.01 -4.73 3.39
C CYS A 331 -16.87 -3.72 3.63
N ASP A 332 -15.77 -4.17 4.25
CA ASP A 332 -14.57 -3.34 4.29
C ASP A 332 -13.81 -3.42 2.96
N THR A 333 -13.07 -2.36 2.64
CA THR A 333 -12.31 -2.27 1.38
C THR A 333 -11.40 -3.48 1.14
N ARG A 334 -10.83 -4.10 2.18
CA ARG A 334 -9.99 -5.30 1.99
C ARG A 334 -10.80 -6.44 1.39
N ASN A 335 -12.00 -6.68 1.92
CA ASN A 335 -12.86 -7.72 1.41
C ASN A 335 -13.39 -7.39 0.01
N ASP A 336 -13.65 -6.11 -0.29
CA ASP A 336 -14.02 -5.69 -1.65
C ASP A 336 -12.90 -6.00 -2.66
N VAL A 337 -11.65 -5.72 -2.29
CA VAL A 337 -10.49 -6.03 -3.16
C VAL A 337 -10.30 -7.53 -3.30
N LEU A 338 -10.43 -8.31 -2.21
CA LEU A 338 -10.35 -9.77 -2.30
C LEU A 338 -11.47 -10.36 -3.17
N ALA A 339 -12.70 -9.89 -3.04
CA ALA A 339 -13.82 -10.35 -3.86
C ALA A 339 -13.74 -9.88 -5.33
N ARG A 340 -12.96 -8.82 -5.61
CA ARG A 340 -12.71 -8.35 -6.99
C ARG A 340 -11.61 -9.17 -7.66
N ASP A 341 -10.54 -9.48 -6.93
CA ASP A 341 -9.28 -9.98 -7.51
C ASP A 341 -9.12 -11.51 -7.38
N LEU A 342 -9.87 -12.16 -6.50
CA LEU A 342 -9.87 -13.62 -6.39
C LEU A 342 -10.88 -14.24 -7.36
N THR A 343 -10.75 -15.54 -7.57
CA THR A 343 -11.74 -16.38 -8.25
C THR A 343 -12.09 -17.59 -7.39
N GLY A 344 -13.31 -18.13 -7.56
CA GLY A 344 -13.74 -19.32 -6.82
C GLY A 344 -13.89 -19.06 -5.32
N GLU A 345 -14.38 -17.88 -4.97
CA GLU A 345 -14.42 -17.37 -3.62
C GLU A 345 -15.49 -18.07 -2.77
N ALA A 346 -15.16 -18.34 -1.51
CA ALA A 346 -16.14 -18.73 -0.51
C ALA A 346 -16.27 -17.62 0.53
N PHE A 347 -17.51 -17.25 0.85
CA PHE A 347 -17.80 -16.18 1.81
C PHE A 347 -18.28 -16.74 3.14
N LYS A 348 -18.03 -15.99 4.22
CA LYS A 348 -18.52 -16.34 5.55
C LYS A 348 -20.05 -16.26 5.57
N PRO A 349 -20.76 -17.32 5.97
CA PRO A 349 -22.21 -17.30 6.09
C PRO A 349 -22.69 -16.16 6.99
N GLY A 350 -23.80 -15.53 6.60
CA GLY A 350 -24.40 -14.41 7.33
C GLY A 350 -23.72 -13.06 7.14
N THR A 351 -22.73 -12.94 6.25
CA THR A 351 -22.03 -11.66 5.98
C THR A 351 -22.48 -10.98 4.68
N ARG A 352 -23.51 -11.49 4.00
CA ARG A 352 -23.98 -10.98 2.69
C ARG A 352 -22.85 -10.92 1.66
N ASP A 353 -22.10 -12.01 1.55
CA ASP A 353 -20.95 -12.15 0.64
C ASP A 353 -19.87 -11.08 0.83
N CYS A 354 -19.70 -10.57 2.05
CA CYS A 354 -18.61 -9.64 2.37
C CYS A 354 -17.33 -10.38 2.79
N VAL A 355 -17.39 -11.21 3.83
CA VAL A 355 -16.14 -11.72 4.42
C VAL A 355 -15.62 -12.89 3.60
N VAL A 356 -14.62 -12.65 2.75
CA VAL A 356 -13.97 -13.70 1.95
C VAL A 356 -13.19 -14.64 2.86
N LEU A 357 -13.48 -15.94 2.79
CA LEU A 357 -12.82 -17.01 3.54
C LEU A 357 -11.77 -17.74 2.70
N THR A 358 -12.05 -17.98 1.44
CA THR A 358 -11.12 -18.64 0.51
C THR A 358 -11.28 -18.06 -0.89
N GLY A 359 -10.30 -18.31 -1.74
CA GLY A 359 -10.36 -18.03 -3.18
C GLY A 359 -9.01 -18.35 -3.83
N THR A 360 -8.91 -18.12 -5.12
CA THR A 360 -7.70 -18.34 -5.90
C THR A 360 -7.28 -17.02 -6.53
N LEU A 361 -6.08 -16.56 -6.18
CA LEU A 361 -5.46 -15.37 -6.76
C LEU A 361 -4.62 -15.78 -7.95
N ASP A 362 -4.92 -15.26 -9.14
CA ASP A 362 -3.96 -15.23 -10.24
C ASP A 362 -3.06 -14.00 -10.03
N ASP A 363 -1.95 -14.19 -9.31
CA ASP A 363 -1.17 -13.09 -8.76
C ASP A 363 -0.41 -12.31 -9.84
N PRO A 364 -0.72 -11.01 -10.02
CA PRO A 364 -0.10 -10.21 -11.08
C PRO A 364 1.37 -9.88 -10.81
N TYR A 365 1.88 -10.04 -9.58
CA TYR A 365 3.27 -9.69 -9.27
C TYR A 365 4.25 -10.82 -9.58
N SER A 366 3.88 -12.06 -9.26
CA SER A 366 4.69 -13.25 -9.49
C SER A 366 4.32 -14.02 -10.77
N GLY A 367 3.13 -13.79 -11.32
CA GLY A 367 2.59 -14.57 -12.44
C GLY A 367 2.16 -15.99 -12.04
N ARG A 368 2.04 -16.26 -10.73
CA ARG A 368 1.66 -17.56 -10.18
C ARG A 368 0.24 -17.52 -9.64
N THR A 369 -0.38 -18.69 -9.55
CA THR A 369 -1.66 -18.84 -8.85
C THR A 369 -1.42 -19.15 -7.37
N ILE A 370 -2.12 -18.44 -6.48
CA ILE A 370 -2.02 -18.57 -5.01
C ILE A 370 -3.40 -18.90 -4.44
N ALA A 371 -3.51 -20.01 -3.71
CA ALA A 371 -4.72 -20.32 -2.96
C ALA A 371 -4.79 -19.43 -1.71
N PHE A 372 -5.77 -18.53 -1.67
CA PHE A 372 -6.07 -17.74 -0.50
C PHE A 372 -6.92 -18.55 0.47
N GLN A 373 -6.48 -18.60 1.72
CA GLN A 373 -7.27 -19.07 2.85
C GLN A 373 -7.16 -18.06 3.99
N ARG A 374 -8.31 -17.66 4.54
CA ARG A 374 -8.35 -16.81 5.72
C ARG A 374 -7.89 -17.62 6.94
N GLY A 375 -6.92 -17.10 7.68
CA GLY A 375 -6.35 -17.76 8.85
C GLY A 375 -5.03 -17.12 9.29
N GLN A 376 -4.60 -17.45 10.51
CA GLN A 376 -3.27 -17.08 11.00
C GLN A 376 -2.20 -17.80 10.17
N GLY A 377 -1.19 -17.07 9.70
CA GLY A 377 -0.13 -17.60 8.83
C GLY A 377 -0.52 -17.85 7.37
N THR A 378 -1.82 -17.91 7.02
CA THR A 378 -2.28 -18.14 5.65
C THR A 378 -2.78 -16.88 4.96
N SER A 379 -3.38 -15.95 5.71
CA SER A 379 -3.82 -14.66 5.16
C SER A 379 -2.68 -13.74 4.75
N GLU A 380 -1.46 -14.00 5.21
CA GLU A 380 -0.27 -13.23 4.85
C GLU A 380 0.27 -13.60 3.48
N ALA A 381 -0.11 -14.76 2.93
CA ALA A 381 0.26 -15.19 1.58
C ALA A 381 -0.35 -14.29 0.50
N VAL A 382 -1.54 -13.71 0.76
CA VAL A 382 -2.19 -12.72 -0.11
C VAL A 382 -2.42 -11.43 0.67
N GLN A 383 -1.72 -10.38 0.28
CA GLN A 383 -1.84 -9.05 0.86
C GLN A 383 -2.55 -8.11 -0.09
N ILE A 384 -3.10 -7.02 0.44
CA ILE A 384 -3.61 -5.92 -0.38
C ILE A 384 -2.51 -4.88 -0.44
N ASP A 385 -1.90 -4.72 -1.61
CA ASP A 385 -0.88 -3.70 -1.85
C ASP A 385 -1.53 -2.35 -2.12
N HIS A 386 -0.86 -1.30 -1.65
CA HIS A 386 -1.01 0.06 -2.13
C HIS A 386 -0.03 0.26 -3.30
N VAL A 387 -0.52 0.15 -4.53
CA VAL A 387 0.30 0.16 -5.76
C VAL A 387 1.22 1.39 -5.82
N VAL A 388 0.72 2.55 -5.38
CA VAL A 388 1.54 3.65 -4.86
C VAL A 388 1.49 3.60 -3.34
N ALA A 389 2.63 3.27 -2.71
CA ALA A 389 2.72 3.04 -1.27
C ALA A 389 2.37 4.30 -0.46
N LEU A 390 1.75 4.13 0.71
CA LEU A 390 1.32 5.26 1.56
C LEU A 390 2.49 6.18 1.97
N SER A 391 3.64 5.61 2.30
CA SER A 391 4.87 6.36 2.64
C SER A 391 5.48 7.06 1.42
N ASP A 392 5.39 6.45 0.24
CA ASP A 392 5.86 7.08 -0.99
C ASP A 392 4.97 8.28 -1.34
N ALA A 393 3.65 8.10 -1.26
CA ALA A 393 2.67 9.16 -1.44
C ALA A 393 2.88 10.32 -0.45
N TRP A 394 3.20 10.03 0.82
CA TRP A 394 3.53 11.06 1.82
C TRP A 394 4.62 12.01 1.32
N GLN A 395 5.74 11.43 0.90
CA GLN A 395 6.91 12.14 0.39
C GLN A 395 6.69 12.76 -1.00
N LYS A 396 5.58 12.44 -1.66
CA LYS A 396 5.26 12.88 -3.03
C LYS A 396 3.93 13.65 -3.15
N GLY A 397 3.45 14.18 -2.03
CA GLY A 397 2.36 15.16 -1.99
C GLY A 397 1.29 14.94 -0.93
N ALA A 398 1.15 13.70 -0.42
CA ALA A 398 0.10 13.37 0.53
C ALA A 398 0.26 14.01 1.91
N GLN A 399 1.46 14.48 2.27
CA GLN A 399 1.69 15.25 3.50
C GLN A 399 0.88 16.55 3.56
N GLN A 400 0.45 17.08 2.40
CA GLN A 400 -0.33 18.32 2.30
C GLN A 400 -1.84 18.08 2.35
N TRP A 401 -2.28 16.82 2.33
CA TRP A 401 -3.69 16.47 2.29
C TRP A 401 -4.33 16.49 3.67
N ASP A 402 -5.63 16.77 3.70
CA ASP A 402 -6.43 16.52 4.88
C ASP A 402 -6.56 15.01 5.17
N ALA A 403 -7.10 14.67 6.34
CA ALA A 403 -7.30 13.27 6.75
C ALA A 403 -8.27 12.53 5.81
N ALA A 404 -9.33 13.20 5.34
CA ALA A 404 -10.34 12.57 4.50
C ALA A 404 -9.76 12.12 3.16
N ARG A 405 -8.94 12.96 2.51
CA ARG A 405 -8.27 12.63 1.24
C ARG A 405 -7.22 11.53 1.41
N ARG A 406 -6.48 11.51 2.53
CA ARG A 406 -5.57 10.39 2.84
C ARG A 406 -6.33 9.08 3.04
N THR A 407 -7.45 9.09 3.76
CA THR A 407 -8.32 7.91 3.91
C THR A 407 -8.93 7.46 2.60
N ALA A 408 -9.37 8.38 1.74
CA ALA A 408 -9.82 8.04 0.39
C ALA A 408 -8.71 7.37 -0.42
N PHE A 409 -7.50 7.94 -0.44
CA PHE A 409 -6.33 7.35 -1.12
C PHE A 409 -5.99 5.95 -0.63
N ALA A 410 -6.05 5.72 0.68
CA ALA A 410 -5.73 4.41 1.26
C ALA A 410 -6.80 3.34 1.01
N ASN A 411 -8.01 3.73 0.61
CA ASN A 411 -9.14 2.83 0.41
C ASN A 411 -9.69 2.86 -1.03
N ASP A 412 -8.98 3.49 -1.98
CA ASP A 412 -9.40 3.54 -3.38
C ASP A 412 -9.01 2.26 -4.12
N PRO A 413 -9.98 1.50 -4.68
CA PRO A 413 -9.69 0.32 -5.50
C PRO A 413 -8.73 0.58 -6.68
N LEU A 414 -8.59 1.82 -7.16
CA LEU A 414 -7.59 2.19 -8.16
C LEU A 414 -6.16 1.99 -7.64
N ASN A 415 -5.91 2.26 -6.36
CA ASN A 415 -4.61 2.13 -5.72
C ASN A 415 -4.42 0.78 -5.00
N LEU A 416 -5.42 -0.10 -5.01
CA LEU A 416 -5.41 -1.36 -4.26
C LEU A 416 -5.44 -2.59 -5.16
N LEU A 417 -4.65 -3.60 -4.80
CA LEU A 417 -4.54 -4.85 -5.53
C LEU A 417 -4.23 -6.02 -4.59
N ALA A 418 -4.93 -7.13 -4.72
CA ALA A 418 -4.55 -8.38 -4.05
C ALA A 418 -3.32 -8.99 -4.74
N VAL A 419 -2.27 -9.26 -3.98
CA VAL A 419 -0.97 -9.72 -4.50
C VAL A 419 -0.26 -10.70 -3.56
N ASP A 420 0.77 -11.38 -4.06
CA ASP A 420 1.71 -12.18 -3.27
C ASP A 420 2.31 -11.37 -2.10
N GLY A 421 2.12 -11.87 -0.88
CA GLY A 421 2.55 -11.20 0.34
C GLY A 421 4.06 -10.96 0.42
N PRO A 422 4.92 -11.99 0.25
CA PRO A 422 6.37 -11.81 0.21
C PRO A 422 6.85 -10.76 -0.80
N LEU A 423 6.29 -10.73 -2.02
CA LEU A 423 6.64 -9.72 -3.01
C LEU A 423 6.18 -8.31 -2.61
N ASN A 424 5.01 -8.19 -1.98
CA ASN A 424 4.55 -6.92 -1.43
C ASN A 424 5.48 -6.41 -0.32
N GLN A 425 5.98 -7.30 0.54
CA GLN A 425 6.95 -6.94 1.57
C GLN A 425 8.32 -6.57 0.98
N GLN A 426 8.73 -7.24 -0.11
CA GLN A 426 9.94 -6.88 -0.85
C GLN A 426 9.80 -5.50 -1.51
N LYS A 427 8.63 -5.19 -2.08
CA LYS A 427 8.33 -3.87 -2.65
C LYS A 427 8.46 -2.76 -1.59
N GLY A 428 7.92 -2.98 -0.40
CA GLY A 428 7.95 -2.00 0.69
C GLY A 428 7.33 -0.67 0.26
N ASP A 429 8.06 0.42 0.46
CA ASP A 429 7.69 1.76 -0.02
C ASP A 429 8.43 2.20 -1.29
N GLY A 430 9.00 1.24 -2.02
CA GLY A 430 9.66 1.46 -3.29
C GLY A 430 8.71 1.99 -4.36
N ASP A 431 9.19 2.95 -5.15
CA ASP A 431 8.54 3.40 -6.38
C ASP A 431 8.97 2.58 -7.59
N ALA A 432 8.48 2.90 -8.78
CA ALA A 432 8.82 2.17 -10.01
C ALA A 432 10.32 2.18 -10.38
N ALA A 433 11.11 3.13 -9.86
CA ALA A 433 12.56 3.11 -10.03
C ALA A 433 13.27 2.15 -9.07
N THR A 434 12.64 1.89 -7.92
CA THR A 434 13.19 1.03 -6.86
C THR A 434 12.77 -0.42 -7.05
N TRP A 435 11.51 -0.66 -7.42
CA TRP A 435 10.94 -2.00 -7.53
C TRP A 435 9.90 -2.09 -8.65
N LEU A 436 10.01 -3.15 -9.44
CA LEU A 436 9.02 -3.56 -10.44
C LEU A 436 8.65 -5.02 -10.22
N PRO A 437 7.39 -5.42 -10.48
CA PRO A 437 6.97 -6.82 -10.42
C PRO A 437 7.95 -7.76 -11.15
N PRO A 438 8.33 -8.90 -10.54
CA PRO A 438 9.10 -9.94 -11.21
C PRO A 438 8.43 -10.44 -12.49
N ASP A 439 7.11 -10.58 -12.49
CA ASP A 439 6.35 -10.86 -13.72
C ASP A 439 6.42 -9.65 -14.66
N ARG A 440 7.22 -9.82 -15.72
CA ARG A 440 7.43 -8.77 -16.73
C ARG A 440 6.16 -8.50 -17.54
N SER A 441 5.28 -9.49 -17.71
CA SER A 441 4.07 -9.34 -18.50
C SER A 441 3.10 -8.33 -17.88
N TYR A 442 3.13 -8.19 -16.56
CA TYR A 442 2.27 -7.26 -15.82
C TYR A 442 2.83 -5.84 -15.67
N ARG A 443 4.12 -5.60 -15.97
CA ARG A 443 4.79 -4.31 -15.68
C ARG A 443 4.12 -3.11 -16.34
N CYS A 444 3.59 -3.26 -17.56
CA CYS A 444 2.86 -2.21 -18.26
C CYS A 444 1.59 -1.79 -17.50
N ALA A 445 0.77 -2.76 -17.10
CA ALA A 445 -0.43 -2.50 -16.30
C ALA A 445 -0.09 -1.90 -14.93
N TYR A 446 0.98 -2.39 -14.29
CA TYR A 446 1.46 -1.88 -13.01
C TYR A 446 1.82 -0.39 -13.07
N VAL A 447 2.69 0.01 -14.01
CA VAL A 447 3.11 1.42 -14.10
C VAL A 447 2.00 2.31 -14.65
N ALA A 448 1.13 1.81 -15.53
CA ALA A 448 -0.05 2.55 -15.98
C ALA A 448 -1.02 2.84 -14.83
N ARG A 449 -1.21 1.88 -13.91
CA ARG A 449 -1.99 2.09 -12.68
C ARG A 449 -1.33 3.12 -11.76
N GLN A 450 0.00 3.09 -11.59
CA GLN A 450 0.70 4.13 -10.82
C GLN A 450 0.49 5.53 -11.42
N VAL A 451 0.58 5.67 -12.75
CA VAL A 451 0.30 6.96 -13.43
C VAL A 451 -1.14 7.41 -13.15
N ALA A 452 -2.12 6.52 -13.29
CA ALA A 452 -3.51 6.83 -13.00
C ALA A 452 -3.73 7.28 -11.56
N VAL A 453 -3.13 6.60 -10.58
CA VAL A 453 -3.19 7.01 -9.16
C VAL A 453 -2.57 8.39 -8.97
N LYS A 454 -1.38 8.64 -9.52
CA LYS A 454 -0.68 9.92 -9.34
C LYS A 454 -1.45 11.08 -9.98
N VAL A 455 -2.01 10.88 -11.17
CA VAL A 455 -2.88 11.86 -11.83
C VAL A 455 -4.14 12.13 -11.00
N THR A 456 -4.84 11.09 -10.57
CA THR A 456 -6.10 11.21 -9.79
C THR A 456 -5.89 11.97 -8.49
N TYR A 457 -4.77 11.71 -7.81
CA TYR A 457 -4.48 12.28 -6.50
C TYR A 457 -3.57 13.51 -6.53
N GLY A 458 -3.07 13.92 -7.69
CA GLY A 458 -2.14 15.06 -7.81
C GLY A 458 -0.81 14.82 -7.09
N LEU A 459 -0.32 13.57 -7.11
CA LEU A 459 1.01 13.23 -6.61
C LEU A 459 2.07 13.51 -7.69
N TRP A 460 3.29 13.84 -7.27
CA TRP A 460 4.42 13.95 -8.20
C TRP A 460 5.22 12.64 -8.27
N ALA A 461 6.15 12.59 -9.22
CA ALA A 461 7.14 11.54 -9.37
C ALA A 461 8.55 12.13 -9.29
N THR A 462 9.54 11.32 -8.91
CA THR A 462 10.95 11.70 -9.09
C THR A 462 11.35 11.60 -10.56
N ALA A 463 12.47 12.22 -10.94
CA ALA A 463 13.02 12.06 -12.28
C ALA A 463 13.31 10.58 -12.57
N ALA A 464 13.96 9.87 -11.64
CA ALA A 464 14.25 8.44 -11.76
C ALA A 464 12.98 7.59 -11.92
N GLU A 465 11.93 7.87 -11.13
CA GLU A 465 10.64 7.17 -11.24
C GLU A 465 9.97 7.42 -12.58
N ARG A 466 9.95 8.68 -13.06
CA ARG A 466 9.40 9.02 -14.38
C ARG A 466 10.14 8.29 -15.50
N THR A 467 11.47 8.25 -15.45
CA THR A 467 12.30 7.52 -16.42
C THR A 467 12.03 6.03 -16.38
N ALA A 468 11.89 5.43 -15.19
CA ALA A 468 11.55 4.02 -15.05
C ALA A 468 10.16 3.69 -15.64
N ILE A 469 9.14 4.50 -15.33
CA ILE A 469 7.79 4.36 -15.87
C ILE A 469 7.81 4.51 -17.40
N ALA A 470 8.45 5.55 -17.93
CA ALA A 470 8.54 5.78 -19.37
C ALA A 470 9.29 4.66 -20.10
N THR A 471 10.36 4.12 -19.51
CA THR A 471 11.09 2.97 -20.04
C THR A 471 10.17 1.76 -20.17
N VAL A 472 9.43 1.41 -19.13
CA VAL A 472 8.47 0.29 -19.20
C VAL A 472 7.41 0.56 -20.27
N LEU A 473 6.78 1.73 -20.24
CA LEU A 473 5.69 2.07 -21.17
C LEU A 473 6.16 2.19 -22.62
N SER A 474 7.44 2.47 -22.88
CA SER A 474 7.99 2.45 -24.24
C SER A 474 7.98 1.06 -24.88
N THR A 475 7.92 -0.01 -24.06
CA THR A 475 7.76 -1.39 -24.56
C THR A 475 6.30 -1.77 -24.85
N CYS A 476 5.36 -0.92 -24.45
CA CYS A 476 3.91 -1.11 -24.58
C CYS A 476 3.23 0.26 -24.80
N PRO A 477 3.53 0.95 -25.92
CA PRO A 477 3.17 2.35 -26.13
C PRO A 477 1.65 2.59 -26.15
N ASP A 478 0.86 1.56 -26.50
CA ASP A 478 -0.59 1.62 -26.56
C ASP A 478 -1.28 1.27 -25.23
N GLN A 479 -0.52 1.03 -24.15
CA GLN A 479 -1.08 0.69 -22.84
C GLN A 479 -2.00 1.83 -22.35
N PRO A 480 -3.31 1.57 -22.13
CA PRO A 480 -4.21 2.58 -21.59
C PRO A 480 -4.01 2.74 -20.08
N LEU A 481 -4.49 3.86 -19.54
CA LEU A 481 -4.76 3.96 -18.11
C LEU A 481 -5.89 2.98 -17.72
N PRO A 482 -5.95 2.51 -16.46
CA PRO A 482 -7.12 1.80 -15.95
C PRO A 482 -8.43 2.56 -16.20
N ASP A 483 -9.50 1.81 -16.47
CA ASP A 483 -10.80 2.35 -16.90
C ASP A 483 -11.31 3.49 -15.98
N GLY A 484 -11.80 4.56 -16.61
CA GLY A 484 -12.46 5.67 -15.92
C GLY A 484 -11.53 6.80 -15.45
N VAL A 485 -10.22 6.71 -15.67
CA VAL A 485 -9.26 7.78 -15.36
C VAL A 485 -8.93 8.59 -16.61
N VAL A 486 -9.17 9.91 -16.56
CA VAL A 486 -8.82 10.86 -17.62
C VAL A 486 -7.73 11.78 -17.12
N ALA A 487 -6.59 11.81 -17.82
CA ALA A 487 -5.52 12.76 -17.56
C ALA A 487 -5.71 13.99 -18.44
N VAL A 488 -5.84 15.17 -17.81
CA VAL A 488 -5.78 16.44 -18.53
C VAL A 488 -4.31 16.73 -18.82
N LEU A 489 -3.92 16.57 -20.09
CA LEU A 489 -2.56 16.85 -20.51
C LEU A 489 -2.32 18.36 -20.48
N PRO A 490 -1.17 18.83 -19.95
CA PRO A 490 -0.79 20.22 -20.14
C PRO A 490 -0.74 20.51 -21.65
N ALA A 491 -1.24 21.68 -22.06
CA ALA A 491 -1.14 22.10 -23.44
C ALA A 491 0.34 21.99 -23.85
N PRO A 492 0.65 21.44 -25.04
CA PRO A 492 2.03 21.39 -25.49
C PRO A 492 2.53 22.83 -25.45
N THR A 493 3.49 23.10 -24.58
CA THR A 493 4.19 24.38 -24.59
C THR A 493 4.76 24.44 -25.99
N ALA A 494 4.16 25.26 -26.86
CA ALA A 494 4.66 25.47 -28.21
C ALA A 494 6.14 25.75 -28.01
N ALA A 495 6.99 24.82 -28.48
CA ALA A 495 8.44 24.94 -28.37
C ALA A 495 8.71 26.38 -28.74
N ALA A 496 9.22 27.16 -27.77
CA ALA A 496 9.38 28.59 -27.93
C ALA A 496 10.12 28.74 -29.26
N THR A 497 9.38 29.18 -30.27
CA THR A 497 9.97 29.46 -31.56
C THR A 497 10.82 30.66 -31.20
N THR A 498 12.10 30.42 -30.94
CA THR A 498 13.10 31.46 -30.83
C THR A 498 13.01 32.18 -32.17
N THR A 499 12.18 33.21 -32.20
CA THR A 499 12.22 34.26 -33.19
C THR A 499 13.63 34.79 -33.02
N ALA A 500 14.50 34.42 -33.96
CA ALA A 500 15.84 34.98 -34.05
C ALA A 500 15.67 36.50 -34.02
N ALA A 501 16.13 37.12 -32.93
CA ALA A 501 16.21 38.56 -32.84
C ALA A 501 17.03 39.07 -34.04
N PRO A 502 16.64 40.21 -34.66
CA PRO A 502 17.36 40.72 -35.81
C PRO A 502 18.81 41.00 -35.43
N ALA A 503 19.72 40.29 -36.08
CA ALA A 503 21.15 40.48 -35.89
C ALA A 503 21.54 41.90 -36.28
N THR A 504 22.05 42.66 -35.31
CA THR A 504 22.87 43.85 -35.56
C THR A 504 23.99 43.55 -36.56
N PRO A 505 24.24 44.40 -37.57
CA PRO A 505 25.27 44.15 -38.58
C PRO A 505 26.66 44.25 -37.94
N ARG A 506 27.31 43.10 -37.73
CA ARG A 506 28.72 43.03 -37.35
C ARG A 506 29.58 43.23 -38.60
N ALA A 507 30.51 44.18 -38.50
CA ALA A 507 31.45 44.56 -39.55
C ALA A 507 32.21 43.37 -40.15
N ALA A 508 32.47 43.48 -41.45
CA ALA A 508 33.12 42.49 -42.31
C ALA A 508 34.53 42.08 -41.82
N PRO A 509 34.90 40.80 -41.85
CA PRO A 509 36.28 40.38 -41.71
C PRO A 509 36.99 40.45 -43.07
N THR A 510 38.11 41.16 -43.07
CA THR A 510 39.12 41.16 -44.13
C THR A 510 39.67 39.76 -44.38
N THR A 511 39.81 39.44 -45.66
CA THR A 511 40.41 38.22 -46.22
C THR A 511 41.83 37.95 -45.69
N SER A 512 42.00 36.84 -44.98
CA SER A 512 43.31 36.18 -44.84
C SER A 512 43.26 34.78 -45.46
N ARG A 513 44.16 34.57 -46.42
CA ARG A 513 44.48 33.38 -47.21
C ARG A 513 44.43 32.05 -46.42
N PRO A 514 43.89 30.96 -46.99
CA PRO A 514 43.90 29.65 -46.35
C PRO A 514 45.30 29.02 -46.42
N VAL A 515 45.76 28.50 -45.28
CA VAL A 515 46.88 27.56 -45.16
C VAL A 515 46.34 26.15 -45.48
N PRO A 516 47.03 25.30 -46.26
CA PRO A 516 46.57 23.94 -46.52
C PRO A 516 46.69 23.09 -45.27
N VAL A 517 45.57 22.49 -44.85
CA VAL A 517 45.50 21.47 -43.80
C VAL A 517 46.10 20.16 -44.36
N PRO A 518 46.98 19.45 -43.64
CA PRO A 518 47.49 18.14 -44.06
C PRO A 518 46.37 17.10 -44.06
N ALA A 519 46.38 16.18 -45.04
CA ALA A 519 45.44 15.07 -45.13
C ALA A 519 45.49 14.17 -43.86
N PRO A 520 44.35 13.59 -43.43
CA PRO A 520 44.30 12.71 -42.28
C PRO A 520 45.08 11.42 -42.53
N ALA A 521 45.80 10.94 -41.51
CA ALA A 521 46.48 9.65 -41.52
C ALA A 521 45.48 8.49 -41.66
N PRO A 522 45.84 7.38 -42.34
CA PRO A 522 44.96 6.22 -42.46
C PRO A 522 44.68 5.60 -41.09
N ALA A 523 43.42 5.19 -40.90
CA ALA A 523 42.93 4.54 -39.69
C ALA A 523 43.77 3.29 -39.33
N PRO A 524 44.05 3.03 -38.04
CA PRO A 524 44.69 1.79 -37.62
C PRO A 524 43.82 0.59 -37.99
N ALA A 525 44.46 -0.48 -38.47
CA ALA A 525 43.81 -1.74 -38.78
C ALA A 525 43.07 -2.30 -37.54
N PRO A 526 41.92 -2.97 -37.72
CA PRO A 526 41.16 -3.53 -36.61
C PRO A 526 42.02 -4.50 -35.81
N ALA A 527 42.03 -4.34 -34.49
CA ALA A 527 42.58 -5.33 -33.58
C ALA A 527 41.85 -6.68 -33.82
N PRO A 528 42.56 -7.81 -33.77
CA PRO A 528 41.93 -9.12 -33.90
C PRO A 528 40.85 -9.26 -32.85
N ALA A 529 39.69 -9.76 -33.27
CA ALA A 529 38.57 -10.06 -32.38
C ALA A 529 39.08 -10.86 -31.18
N PRO A 530 38.71 -10.48 -29.93
CA PRO A 530 39.02 -11.31 -28.78
C PRO A 530 38.47 -12.71 -29.04
N ALA A 531 39.31 -13.71 -28.82
CA ALA A 531 38.89 -15.11 -28.90
C ALA A 531 37.61 -15.29 -28.08
N PRO A 532 36.65 -16.09 -28.54
CA PRO A 532 35.45 -16.37 -27.76
C PRO A 532 35.88 -16.78 -26.37
N ALA A 533 35.35 -16.08 -25.36
CA ALA A 533 35.53 -16.46 -23.98
C ALA A 533 35.24 -17.97 -23.87
N PRO A 534 36.09 -18.76 -23.20
CA PRO A 534 35.82 -20.16 -23.01
C PRO A 534 34.41 -20.29 -22.46
N ALA A 535 33.62 -21.18 -23.06
CA ALA A 535 32.30 -21.50 -22.53
C ALA A 535 32.43 -21.66 -21.01
N PRO A 536 31.59 -20.99 -20.21
CA PRO A 536 31.67 -21.12 -18.77
C PRO A 536 31.70 -22.62 -18.47
N ALA A 537 32.76 -23.04 -17.76
CA ALA A 537 32.84 -24.41 -17.30
C ALA A 537 31.48 -24.75 -16.68
N PRO A 538 30.91 -25.94 -16.93
CA PRO A 538 29.68 -26.36 -16.29
C PRO A 538 29.83 -26.02 -14.81
N ALA A 539 28.88 -25.23 -14.28
CA ALA A 539 28.87 -24.93 -12.87
C ALA A 539 29.11 -26.26 -12.14
N PRO A 540 30.09 -26.33 -11.21
CA PRO A 540 30.33 -27.56 -10.48
C PRO A 540 28.97 -28.03 -10.00
N ALA A 541 28.63 -29.29 -10.31
CA ALA A 541 27.39 -29.88 -9.86
C ALA A 541 27.24 -29.49 -8.39
N PRO A 542 26.07 -28.95 -7.99
CA PRO A 542 25.87 -28.50 -6.61
C PRO A 542 26.41 -29.59 -5.72
N ALA A 543 27.35 -29.22 -4.84
CA ALA A 543 27.88 -30.16 -3.86
C ALA A 543 26.67 -30.91 -3.30
N PRO A 544 26.68 -32.27 -3.29
CA PRO A 544 25.54 -33.03 -2.80
C PRO A 544 25.15 -32.38 -1.48
N ALA A 545 23.87 -31.99 -1.38
CA ALA A 545 23.33 -31.40 -0.16
C ALA A 545 23.90 -32.20 1.01
N PRO A 546 24.54 -31.56 2.00
CA PRO A 546 25.15 -32.29 3.11
C PRO A 546 24.12 -33.32 3.56
N ALA A 547 24.52 -34.59 3.53
CA ALA A 547 23.64 -35.67 3.93
C ALA A 547 22.95 -35.24 5.22
N PRO A 548 21.61 -35.36 5.33
CA PRO A 548 20.87 -34.85 6.46
C PRO A 548 21.64 -35.23 7.72
N ALA A 549 22.00 -34.22 8.51
CA ALA A 549 22.65 -34.45 9.79
C ALA A 549 21.85 -35.56 10.47
N PRO A 550 22.52 -36.62 10.99
CA PRO A 550 21.83 -37.78 11.51
C PRO A 550 20.72 -37.30 12.42
N ALA A 551 19.49 -37.77 12.16
CA ALA A 551 18.28 -37.29 12.81
C ALA A 551 18.55 -37.15 14.31
N ALA A 552 18.62 -35.90 14.78
CA ALA A 552 18.92 -35.62 16.17
C ALA A 552 17.71 -36.12 16.98
N THR A 553 17.77 -37.35 17.47
CA THR A 553 16.75 -37.86 18.38
C THR A 553 16.87 -37.11 19.69
N TYR A 554 15.93 -36.20 19.94
CA TYR A 554 15.83 -35.51 21.22
C TYR A 554 15.16 -36.42 22.26
N ALA A 555 15.71 -36.44 23.48
CA ALA A 555 15.13 -37.22 24.57
C ALA A 555 13.82 -36.58 25.08
N ASN A 556 13.81 -35.26 25.23
CA ASN A 556 12.72 -34.44 25.79
C ASN A 556 12.83 -32.98 25.29
N CYS A 557 11.88 -32.14 25.68
CA CYS A 557 11.85 -30.73 25.27
C CYS A 557 13.02 -29.88 25.79
N ASP A 558 13.66 -30.27 26.89
CA ASP A 558 14.86 -29.57 27.37
C ASP A 558 16.04 -29.79 26.42
N ALA A 559 16.18 -31.01 25.87
CA ALA A 559 17.17 -31.30 24.83
C ALA A 559 16.90 -30.53 23.53
N VAL A 560 15.63 -30.38 23.14
CA VAL A 560 15.22 -29.58 21.97
C VAL A 560 15.59 -28.10 22.17
N ARG A 561 15.27 -27.52 23.34
CA ARG A 561 15.60 -26.12 23.68
C ARG A 561 17.11 -25.90 23.80
N ALA A 562 17.84 -26.81 24.44
CA ALA A 562 19.30 -26.73 24.58
C ALA A 562 20.02 -26.81 23.22
N ALA A 563 19.44 -27.52 22.26
CA ALA A 563 19.93 -27.56 20.89
C ALA A 563 19.53 -26.34 20.04
N GLY A 564 18.75 -25.40 20.59
CA GLY A 564 18.23 -24.24 19.86
C GLY A 564 17.17 -24.59 18.81
N ALA A 565 16.56 -25.77 18.92
CA ALA A 565 15.58 -26.30 17.96
C ALA A 565 14.12 -26.11 18.42
N ALA A 566 13.88 -25.39 19.53
CA ALA A 566 12.53 -25.11 20.03
C ALA A 566 12.02 -23.74 19.53
N PRO A 567 10.76 -23.62 19.10
CA PRO A 567 9.76 -24.71 18.97
C PRO A 567 10.08 -25.66 17.81
N ILE A 568 9.88 -26.97 18.01
CA ILE A 568 10.15 -28.02 17.01
C ILE A 568 8.84 -28.44 16.31
N HIS A 569 8.77 -28.37 14.99
CA HIS A 569 7.52 -28.54 14.24
C HIS A 569 7.41 -29.93 13.61
N ALA A 570 6.17 -30.37 13.36
CA ALA A 570 5.91 -31.62 12.65
C ALA A 570 6.57 -31.62 11.26
N GLY A 571 7.57 -32.50 11.07
CA GLY A 571 8.39 -32.57 9.85
C GLY A 571 9.83 -32.12 10.04
N ASP A 572 10.16 -31.47 11.16
CA ASP A 572 11.53 -31.09 11.48
C ASP A 572 12.39 -32.33 11.83
N PRO A 573 13.69 -32.33 11.47
CA PRO A 573 14.61 -33.39 11.86
C PRO A 573 14.66 -33.57 13.39
N GLY A 574 14.30 -34.75 13.88
CA GLY A 574 14.25 -35.04 15.32
C GLY A 574 12.89 -34.81 15.97
N TRP A 575 11.87 -34.37 15.22
CA TRP A 575 10.50 -34.28 15.71
C TRP A 575 9.94 -35.64 16.15
N ASP A 576 9.15 -35.62 17.22
CA ASP A 576 8.44 -36.78 17.76
C ASP A 576 7.09 -36.29 18.33
N PRO A 577 5.96 -37.02 18.11
CA PRO A 577 4.65 -36.60 18.63
C PRO A 577 4.63 -36.37 20.14
N LYS A 578 5.56 -36.97 20.90
CA LYS A 578 5.65 -36.77 22.36
C LYS A 578 5.98 -35.33 22.77
N PHE A 579 6.50 -34.52 21.85
CA PHE A 579 6.83 -33.11 22.10
C PHE A 579 5.62 -32.19 21.97
N ASP A 580 4.62 -32.63 21.21
CA ASP A 580 3.40 -31.91 20.87
C ASP A 580 2.26 -32.41 21.77
N ARG A 581 2.09 -31.74 22.92
CA ARG A 581 1.18 -32.21 23.96
C ARG A 581 -0.28 -32.01 23.56
N ASP A 582 -0.59 -30.97 22.80
CA ASP A 582 -1.94 -30.57 22.40
C ASP A 582 -2.29 -30.93 20.94
N HIS A 583 -1.34 -31.54 20.23
CA HIS A 583 -1.48 -32.13 18.89
C HIS A 583 -1.76 -31.08 17.80
N ASP A 584 -1.16 -29.90 17.94
CA ASP A 584 -1.34 -28.78 17.02
C ASP A 584 -0.23 -28.69 15.94
N GLY A 585 0.78 -29.55 16.02
CA GLY A 585 1.93 -29.61 15.13
C GLY A 585 3.18 -28.87 15.66
N VAL A 586 3.12 -28.28 16.85
CA VAL A 586 4.22 -27.52 17.48
C VAL A 586 4.65 -28.20 18.79
N GLY A 587 5.87 -28.73 18.79
CA GLY A 587 6.46 -29.37 19.96
C GLY A 587 7.30 -28.42 20.81
N CYS A 588 7.26 -28.61 22.13
CA CYS A 588 8.16 -27.96 23.09
C CYS A 588 8.08 -26.42 23.18
N GLU A 589 6.89 -25.88 22.91
CA GLU A 589 6.49 -24.48 23.19
C GLU A 589 6.68 -24.03 24.64
#